data_AF-A0A1V0TT89-F1
#
_entry.id   AF-A0A1V0TT89-F1
#
_cell.length_a   1.000
_cell.length_b   1.000
_cell.length_c   1.000
_cell.angle_alpha   90.00
_cell.angle_beta   90.00
_cell.angle_gamma   90.00
#
_symmetry.space_group_name_H-M   'P 1'
#
loop_
_entity.id
_entity.type
_entity.pdbx_description
1 polymer ?
#
loop_
_entity_poly.entity_id
_entity_poly.type
_entity_poly.pdbx_seq_one_letter_code
_entity_poly.pdbx_strand_id
1 'polypeptide(L)'
;MNRPPSAMHFARAARLARELDRLAPGIVAVRTTPVFVDDLPRGPRIATFVHLVDDEGLVLAATPDVHRTAYRLVRDAFSSAEWSHEYRYDLRRGDLFRCDGAALPPGVGGVE
;
A
#
# COMPACT_ATOMS: atom_id res chain seq x y z
N MET A 1 -18.40 0.41 -22.27
CA MET A 1 -19.43 0.50 -21.21
C MET A 1 -18.75 0.30 -19.86
N ASN A 2 -18.60 1.36 -19.06
CA ASN A 2 -18.09 1.25 -17.69
C ASN A 2 -19.25 0.77 -16.80
N ARG A 3 -19.14 -0.43 -16.24
CA ARG A 3 -20.07 -0.92 -15.21
C ARG A 3 -19.89 -0.01 -13.99
N PRO A 4 -20.96 0.59 -13.44
CA PRO A 4 -20.81 1.38 -12.22
C PRO A 4 -20.26 0.48 -11.10
N PRO A 5 -19.37 0.99 -10.24
CA PRO A 5 -18.88 0.23 -9.10
C PRO A 5 -20.04 -0.29 -8.25
N SER A 6 -20.03 -1.58 -7.94
CA SER A 6 -21.11 -2.24 -7.19
C SER A 6 -21.21 -1.70 -5.76
N ALA A 7 -22.40 -1.78 -5.14
CA ALA A 7 -22.60 -1.39 -3.73
C ALA A 7 -21.60 -2.05 -2.76
N MET A 8 -21.18 -3.29 -3.04
CA MET A 8 -20.18 -4.02 -2.26
C MET A 8 -18.78 -3.37 -2.32
N HIS A 9 -18.43 -2.72 -3.43
CA HIS A 9 -17.18 -1.97 -3.57
C HIS A 9 -17.17 -0.78 -2.61
N PHE A 10 -18.24 0.04 -2.62
CA PHE A 10 -18.35 1.20 -1.73
C PHE A 10 -18.40 0.82 -0.26
N ALA A 11 -19.10 -0.27 0.09
CA ALA A 11 -19.16 -0.76 1.47
C ALA A 11 -17.77 -1.17 1.99
N ARG A 12 -16.96 -1.83 1.15
CA ARG A 12 -15.59 -2.21 1.48
C ARG A 12 -14.70 -0.97 1.65
N ALA A 13 -14.73 -0.05 0.70
CA ALA A 13 -13.95 1.19 0.75
C ALA A 13 -14.26 2.00 2.01
N ALA A 14 -15.55 2.17 2.33
CA ALA A 14 -15.98 2.90 3.53
C ALA A 14 -15.57 2.18 4.83
N ARG A 15 -15.58 0.85 4.86
CA ARG A 15 -15.08 0.09 6.01
C ARG A 15 -13.58 0.31 6.19
N LEU A 16 -12.80 0.12 5.12
CA LEU A 16 -11.35 0.26 5.14
C LEU A 16 -10.93 1.68 5.55
N ALA A 17 -11.59 2.70 4.99
CA ALA A 17 -11.33 4.10 5.33
C ALA A 17 -11.53 4.37 6.84
N ARG A 18 -12.61 3.84 7.44
CA ARG A 18 -12.86 3.98 8.89
C ARG A 18 -11.84 3.21 9.74
N GLU A 19 -11.40 2.04 9.31
CA GLU A 19 -10.38 1.28 10.04
C GLU A 19 -9.02 1.99 10.01
N LEU A 20 -8.65 2.57 8.88
CA LEU A 20 -7.42 3.34 8.73
C LEU A 20 -7.46 4.68 9.48
N ASP A 21 -8.59 5.39 9.45
CA ASP A 21 -8.78 6.64 10.19
C ASP A 21 -8.65 6.42 11.71
N ARG A 22 -9.21 5.32 12.25
CA ARG A 22 -9.02 4.96 13.66
C ARG A 22 -7.57 4.62 14.01
N LEU A 23 -6.84 4.04 13.05
CA LEU A 23 -5.46 3.61 13.24
C LEU A 23 -4.48 4.79 13.20
N ALA A 24 -4.72 5.75 12.32
CA ALA A 24 -3.93 6.96 12.14
C ALA A 24 -4.86 8.14 11.79
N PRO A 25 -5.34 8.89 12.79
CA PRO A 25 -6.23 10.01 12.57
C PRO A 25 -5.63 11.04 11.60
N GLY A 26 -6.42 11.49 10.62
CA GLY A 26 -5.97 12.44 9.60
C GLY A 26 -5.32 11.81 8.36
N ILE A 27 -5.18 10.49 8.32
CA ILE A 27 -4.70 9.80 7.11
C ILE A 27 -5.70 9.92 5.97
N VAL A 28 -5.22 10.25 4.77
CA VAL A 28 -6.03 10.27 3.54
C VAL A 28 -5.47 9.35 2.46
N ALA A 29 -4.22 8.91 2.57
CA ALA A 29 -3.65 7.93 1.68
C ALA A 29 -2.63 7.01 2.36
N VAL A 30 -2.51 5.80 1.84
CA VAL A 30 -1.44 4.84 2.19
C VAL A 30 -0.60 4.61 0.95
N ARG A 31 0.69 4.93 1.02
CA ARG A 31 1.68 4.60 -0.03
C ARG A 31 2.46 3.36 0.38
N THR A 32 2.60 2.41 -0.53
CA THR A 32 3.40 1.19 -0.33
C THR A 32 4.51 1.17 -1.37
N THR A 33 5.76 1.22 -0.94
CA THR A 33 6.93 1.21 -1.82
C THR A 33 7.74 -0.06 -1.56
N PRO A 34 7.85 -0.96 -2.54
CA PRO A 34 8.68 -2.15 -2.39
C PRO A 34 10.16 -1.77 -2.45
N VAL A 35 10.96 -2.36 -1.58
CA VAL A 35 12.40 -2.12 -1.50
C VAL A 35 13.13 -3.44 -1.50
N PHE A 36 14.10 -3.57 -2.40
CA PHE A 36 14.99 -4.71 -2.44
C PHE A 36 16.02 -4.59 -1.33
N VAL A 37 16.17 -5.65 -0.54
CA VAL A 37 17.15 -5.73 0.53
C VAL A 37 18.03 -6.94 0.25
N ASP A 38 19.22 -6.69 -0.30
CA ASP A 38 20.17 -7.72 -0.73
C ASP A 38 21.05 -8.22 0.42
N ASP A 39 21.47 -7.30 1.30
CA ASP A 39 22.42 -7.55 2.39
C ASP A 39 21.73 -8.11 3.63
N LEU A 40 21.26 -9.35 3.55
CA LEU A 40 20.68 -10.07 4.68
C LEU A 40 21.28 -11.46 4.82
N PRO A 41 21.44 -11.97 6.06
CA PRO A 41 22.01 -13.29 6.31
C PRO A 41 21.16 -14.45 5.75
N ARG A 42 19.93 -14.17 5.28
CA ARG A 42 19.04 -15.15 4.65
C ARG A 42 18.91 -14.97 3.13
N GLY A 43 19.77 -14.14 2.53
CA GLY A 43 19.72 -13.78 1.13
C GLY A 43 18.75 -12.63 0.82
N PRO A 44 18.69 -12.22 -0.46
CA PRO A 44 17.90 -11.09 -0.90
C PRO A 44 16.40 -11.26 -0.63
N ARG A 45 15.74 -10.20 -0.18
CA ARG A 45 14.28 -10.16 0.01
C ARG A 45 13.68 -8.83 -0.43
N ILE A 46 12.39 -8.86 -0.72
CA ILE A 46 11.58 -7.65 -0.91
C ILE A 46 10.98 -7.27 0.44
N ALA A 47 11.33 -6.09 0.94
CA ALA A 47 10.63 -5.40 2.01
C ALA A 47 9.61 -4.41 1.42
N THR A 48 8.67 -3.93 2.24
CA THR A 48 7.74 -2.87 1.82
C THR A 48 7.79 -1.75 2.83
N PHE A 49 8.17 -0.55 2.37
CA PHE A 49 7.95 0.68 3.13
C PHE A 49 6.52 1.14 2.97
N VAL A 50 5.98 1.66 4.06
CA VAL A 50 4.59 2.12 4.15
C VAL A 50 4.64 3.54 4.63
N HIS A 51 4.07 4.45 3.86
CA HIS A 51 3.91 5.84 4.25
C HIS A 51 2.42 6.12 4.45
N LEU A 52 2.06 6.64 5.62
CA LEU A 52 0.74 7.16 5.90
C LEU A 52 0.77 8.64 5.57
N VAL A 53 -0.14 9.11 4.72
CA VAL A 53 -0.11 10.45 4.16
C VAL A 53 -1.38 11.19 4.54
N ASP A 54 -1.24 12.43 5.03
CA ASP A 54 -2.35 13.32 5.36
C ASP A 54 -2.84 14.14 4.16
N ASP A 55 -3.81 15.03 4.39
CA ASP A 55 -4.40 15.84 3.33
C ASP A 55 -3.48 16.92 2.75
N GLU A 56 -2.46 17.33 3.51
CA GLU A 56 -1.40 18.23 3.06
C GLU A 56 -0.33 17.48 2.24
N GLY A 57 -0.42 16.15 2.18
CA GLY A 57 0.54 15.31 1.48
C GLY A 57 1.78 14.96 2.32
N LEU A 58 1.76 15.26 3.61
CA LEU A 58 2.87 14.98 4.53
C LEU A 58 2.78 13.56 5.08
N VAL A 59 3.94 12.98 5.39
CA VAL A 59 4.01 11.66 6.01
C VAL A 59 3.72 11.78 7.50
N LEU A 60 2.66 11.10 7.95
CA LEU A 60 2.32 11.01 9.35
C LEU A 60 3.34 10.16 10.10
N ALA A 61 3.83 10.68 11.22
CA ALA A 61 4.66 9.92 12.14
C ALA A 61 3.78 8.88 12.87
N ALA A 62 4.11 7.61 12.70
CA ALA A 62 3.39 6.52 13.36
C ALA A 62 4.35 5.40 13.80
N THR A 63 3.89 4.57 14.73
CA THR A 63 4.69 3.43 15.19
C THR A 63 4.87 2.39 14.08
N PRO A 64 5.90 1.54 14.15
CA PRO A 64 6.08 0.44 13.19
C PRO A 64 4.88 -0.53 13.14
N ASP A 65 4.16 -0.69 14.25
CA ASP A 65 2.97 -1.53 14.32
C ASP A 65 1.80 -0.93 13.52
N VAL A 66 1.58 0.38 13.65
CA VAL A 66 0.58 1.10 12.86
C VAL A 66 0.85 0.98 11.37
N HIS A 67 2.10 1.17 10.93
CA HIS A 67 2.49 0.97 9.53
C HIS A 67 2.21 -0.47 9.04
N ARG A 68 2.55 -1.47 9.86
CA ARG A 68 2.32 -2.88 9.53
C ARG A 68 0.84 -3.21 9.43
N THR A 69 0.04 -2.70 10.35
CA THR A 69 -1.41 -2.92 10.40
C THR A 69 -2.09 -2.24 9.22
N ALA A 70 -1.73 -0.99 8.91
CA ALA A 70 -2.22 -0.28 7.72
C ALA A 70 -1.92 -1.06 6.43
N TYR A 71 -0.68 -1.55 6.28
CA TYR A 71 -0.30 -2.36 5.12
C TYR A 71 -1.12 -3.66 5.02
N ARG A 72 -1.32 -4.37 6.13
CA ARG A 72 -2.14 -5.59 6.13
C ARG A 72 -3.59 -5.32 5.73
N LEU A 73 -4.20 -4.25 6.25
CA LEU A 73 -5.56 -3.85 5.89
C LEU A 73 -5.69 -3.55 4.39
N VAL A 74 -4.77 -2.75 3.85
CA VAL A 74 -4.76 -2.41 2.42
C VAL A 74 -4.47 -3.64 1.58
N ARG A 75 -3.55 -4.52 1.99
CA ARG A 75 -3.21 -5.75 1.26
C ARG A 75 -4.35 -6.76 1.22
N ASP A 76 -5.07 -6.93 2.32
CA ASP A 76 -6.24 -7.80 2.39
C ASP A 76 -7.39 -7.27 1.50
N ALA A 77 -7.57 -5.95 1.49
CA ALA A 77 -8.47 -5.30 0.54
C ALA A 77 -7.99 -5.48 -0.93
N PHE A 78 -6.69 -5.37 -1.11
CA PHE A 78 -5.91 -5.45 -2.34
C PHE A 78 -5.44 -6.83 -2.80
N SER A 79 -6.10 -7.95 -2.45
CA SER A 79 -5.42 -9.27 -2.50
C SER A 79 -4.89 -9.69 -3.89
N SER A 80 -5.53 -9.24 -4.98
CA SER A 80 -5.12 -9.52 -6.36
C SER A 80 -4.08 -8.54 -6.93
N ALA A 81 -3.67 -7.51 -6.18
CA ALA A 81 -2.67 -6.55 -6.63
C ALA A 81 -1.26 -7.16 -6.63
N GLU A 82 -0.43 -6.76 -7.59
CA GLU A 82 0.96 -7.21 -7.69
C GLU A 82 1.87 -6.33 -6.83
N TRP A 83 2.05 -6.70 -5.57
CA TRP A 83 2.76 -5.94 -4.52
C TRP A 83 4.28 -5.73 -4.74
N SER A 84 4.81 -6.17 -5.87
CA SER A 84 6.17 -5.85 -6.34
C SER A 84 6.28 -4.46 -6.98
N HIS A 85 5.16 -3.74 -7.08
CA HIS A 85 5.09 -2.36 -7.54
C HIS A 85 4.75 -1.39 -6.41
N GLU A 86 5.09 -0.12 -6.64
CA GLU A 86 4.60 0.95 -5.77
C GLU A 86 3.10 1.18 -6.00
N TYR A 87 2.36 1.34 -4.91
CA TYR A 87 0.95 1.72 -4.95
C TYR A 87 0.64 2.86 -4.00
N ARG A 88 -0.43 3.59 -4.31
CA ARG A 88 -1.10 4.55 -3.45
C ARG A 88 -2.56 4.16 -3.31
N TYR A 89 -2.99 3.82 -2.11
CA TYR A 89 -4.41 3.72 -1.76
C TYR A 89 -4.93 5.09 -1.33
N ASP A 90 -5.97 5.59 -2.00
CA ASP A 90 -6.64 6.84 -1.66
C ASP A 90 -7.91 6.54 -0.86
N LEU A 91 -7.96 6.99 0.40
CA LEU A 91 -9.07 6.69 1.30
C LEU A 91 -10.35 7.44 0.91
N ARG A 92 -10.22 8.62 0.29
CA ARG A 92 -11.36 9.46 -0.10
C ARG A 92 -12.10 8.84 -1.28
N ARG A 93 -11.35 8.21 -2.20
CA ARG A 93 -11.89 7.57 -3.39
C ARG A 93 -12.17 6.08 -3.20
N GLY A 94 -11.47 5.43 -2.27
CA GLY A 94 -11.53 3.97 -2.10
C GLY A 94 -10.76 3.20 -3.18
N ASP A 95 -9.90 3.89 -3.92
CA ASP A 95 -9.19 3.35 -5.08
C ASP A 95 -7.72 3.06 -4.76
N LEU A 96 -7.19 1.98 -5.32
CA LEU A 96 -5.77 1.65 -5.31
C LEU A 96 -5.16 2.01 -6.66
N PHE A 97 -4.20 2.92 -6.67
CA PHE A 97 -3.48 3.35 -7.85
C PHE A 97 -2.08 2.75 -7.86
N ARG A 98 -1.67 2.14 -8.97
CA ARG A 98 -0.26 1.83 -9.20
C ARG A 98 0.47 3.14 -9.49
N CYS A 99 1.55 3.40 -8.77
CA CYS A 99 2.40 4.55 -9.08
C CYS A 99 3.28 4.20 -10.28
N ASP A 100 3.41 5.14 -11.21
CA ASP A 100 4.40 5.09 -12.29
C ASP A 100 5.76 5.46 -11.69
N GLY A 101 6.34 4.50 -10.96
CA GLY A 101 7.63 4.60 -10.31
C GLY A 101 8.31 3.25 -10.42
N ALA A 102 9.65 3.26 -10.47
CA ALA A 102 10.50 2.10 -10.76
C ALA A 102 9.90 0.80 -10.22
N ALA A 103 9.38 -0.02 -11.13
CA ALA A 103 9.13 -1.41 -10.82
C ALA A 103 10.42 -2.02 -10.28
N LEU A 104 10.33 -2.87 -9.25
CA LEU A 104 11.45 -3.75 -8.95
C LEU A 104 11.89 -4.42 -10.26
N PRO A 105 13.19 -4.41 -10.60
CA PRO A 105 13.63 -4.96 -11.87
C PRO A 105 13.17 -6.43 -11.96
N PRO A 106 12.53 -6.84 -13.07
CA PRO A 106 12.13 -8.22 -13.25
C PRO A 106 13.38 -9.08 -13.44
N GLY A 107 13.72 -9.86 -12.41
CA GLY A 107 14.80 -10.85 -12.47
C GLY A 107 16.07 -10.42 -11.74
N VAL A 108 16.23 -10.92 -10.51
CA VAL A 108 17.55 -11.38 -10.02
C VAL A 108 17.59 -12.89 -10.20
N GLY A 109 17.53 -13.31 -11.45
CA GLY A 109 17.89 -14.66 -11.86
C GLY A 109 19.30 -14.62 -12.41
N GLY A 110 20.26 -15.18 -11.66
CA GLY A 110 21.59 -15.61 -12.12
C GLY A 110 22.46 -14.56 -12.81
N VAL A 111 23.50 -14.12 -12.11
CA VAL A 111 24.80 -13.90 -12.75
C VAL A 111 25.80 -14.82 -12.06
N GLU A 112 26.63 -15.40 -12.91
CA GLU A 112 27.47 -16.59 -12.75
C GLU A 112 28.49 -16.54 -11.60
#